data_AF-A0A7Y0QNT1-F1
#
_entry.id   AF-A0A7Y0QNT1-F1
#
_cell.length_a   1.000
_cell.length_b   1.000
_cell.length_c   1.000
_cell.angle_alpha   90.00
_cell.angle_beta   90.00
_cell.angle_gamma   90.00
#
_symmetry.space_group_name_H-M   'P 1'
#
loop_
_entity.id
_entity.type
_entity.pdbx_description
1 polymer ?
#
loop_
_entity_poly.entity_id
_entity_poly.type
_entity_poly.pdbx_seq_one_letter_code
_entity_poly.pdbx_strand_id
1 'polypeptide(L)' 'MLCDRCGAPAYVQVMLDTGGMLSWCAHHYREHQEALFAYAISVQDERHLLEAK' A
#
# COMPACT_ATOMS: atom_id res chain seq x y z
N MET A 1 10.46 -0.07 3.45
CA MET A 1 9.45 -1.11 3.74
C MET A 1 9.32 -2.04 2.53
N LEU A 2 9.06 -3.34 2.74
CA LEU A 2 8.83 -4.30 1.65
C LEU A 2 7.34 -4.58 1.51
N CYS A 3 6.89 -4.94 0.32
CA CYS A 3 5.51 -5.32 0.07
C CYS A 3 5.22 -6.67 0.71
N ASP A 4 4.16 -6.75 1.53
CA ASP A 4 3.77 -7.98 2.22
C ASP A 4 3.37 -9.11 1.26
N ARG A 5 3.05 -8.79 -0.01
CA ARG A 5 2.67 -9.79 -1.02
C ARG A 5 3.84 -10.38 -1.81
N CYS A 6 4.88 -9.60 -2.13
CA CYS A 6 5.96 -10.07 -3.00
C CYS A 6 7.37 -9.70 -2.56
N GLY A 7 7.53 -8.97 -1.46
CA GLY A 7 8.84 -8.54 -0.98
C GLY A 7 9.52 -7.44 -1.80
N ALA A 8 8.88 -6.91 -2.86
CA ALA A 8 9.39 -5.76 -3.59
C ALA A 8 9.32 -4.47 -2.74
N PRO A 9 10.06 -3.39 -3.07
CA PRO A 9 9.95 -2.12 -2.36
C PRO A 9 8.49 -1.64 -2.30
N ALA A 10 8.02 -1.34 -1.09
CA ALA A 10 6.69 -0.79 -0.85
C ALA A 10 6.72 0.74 -0.81
N TYR A 11 5.67 1.32 -1.36
CA TYR A 11 5.45 2.78 -1.48
C TYR A 11 4.07 3.18 -0.96
N VAL A 12 3.25 2.21 -0.54
CA VAL A 12 1.94 2.46 0.02
C VAL A 12 1.80 1.72 1.33
N GLN A 13 1.34 2.42 2.35
CA GLN A 13 1.05 1.85 3.66
C GLN A 13 -0.45 1.99 3.93
N VAL A 14 -1.09 0.90 4.33
CA VAL A 14 -2.53 0.86 4.63
C VAL A 14 -2.72 0.41 6.07
N MET A 15 -3.36 1.24 6.88
CA MET A 15 -3.78 0.90 8.23
C MET A 15 -5.20 0.34 8.19
N LEU A 16 -5.38 -0.89 8.70
CA LEU A 16 -6.67 -1.59 8.69
C LEU A 16 -7.53 -1.24 9.91
N ASP A 17 -8.84 -1.33 9.75
CA ASP A 17 -9.82 -1.07 10.82
C ASP A 17 -9.74 -2.05 11.99
N THR A 18 -9.31 -3.29 11.71
CA THR A 18 -9.11 -4.34 12.71
C THR A 18 -7.88 -4.14 13.58
N GLY A 19 -7.09 -3.10 13.33
CA GLY A 19 -5.76 -2.93 13.91
C GLY A 19 -4.74 -3.77 13.14
N GLY A 20 -3.79 -3.10 12.50
CA GLY A 20 -2.80 -3.73 11.64
C GLY A 20 -2.38 -2.80 10.51
N MET A 21 -1.25 -3.11 9.90
CA MET A 21 -0.68 -2.29 8.85
C MET A 21 -0.13 -3.19 7.76
N LEU A 22 -0.53 -2.91 6.52
CA LEU A 22 -0.05 -3.60 5.33
C LEU A 22 0.75 -2.65 4.45
N SER A 23 1.85 -3.16 3.95
CA SER A 23 2.81 -2.51 3.08
C SER A 23 2.65 -3.05 1.66
N TRP A 24 2.45 -2.14 0.69
CA TRP A 24 2.18 -2.51 -0.70
C TRP A 24 3.17 -1.84 -1.64
N CYS A 25 3.65 -2.60 -2.63
CA CYS A 25 4.34 -2.04 -3.78
C CYS A 25 3.33 -1.33 -4.69
N ALA A 26 3.82 -0.42 -5.54
CA ALA A 26 2.95 0.34 -6.44
C ALA A 26 2.11 -0.56 -7.38
N HIS A 27 2.67 -1.70 -7.79
CA HIS A 27 2.01 -2.70 -8.62
C HIS A 27 0.79 -3.31 -7.92
N HIS A 28 1.01 -4.02 -6.81
CA HIS A 28 -0.09 -4.73 -6.14
C HIS A 28 -1.08 -3.78 -5.48
N TYR A 29 -0.65 -2.59 -5.03
CA TYR A 29 -1.61 -1.60 -4.55
C TYR A 29 -2.59 -1.20 -5.66
N ARG A 30 -2.13 -0.99 -6.90
CA ARG A 30 -3.01 -0.64 -8.02
C ARG A 30 -4.07 -1.70 -8.29
N GLU A 31 -3.72 -2.98 -8.15
CA GLU A 31 -4.62 -4.12 -8.36
C GLU A 31 -5.61 -4.33 -7.21
N HIS A 32 -5.29 -3.90 -6.00
CA HIS A 32 -6.07 -4.21 -4.79
C HIS A 32 -6.63 -2.98 -4.04
N GLN A 33 -6.34 -1.76 -4.48
CA GLN A 33 -6.73 -0.51 -3.82
C GLN A 33 -8.23 -0.43 -3.52
N GLU A 34 -9.10 -0.84 -4.46
CA GLU A 34 -10.55 -0.78 -4.29
C GLU A 34 -11.02 -1.64 -3.12
N ALA A 35 -10.49 -2.86 -2.99
CA ALA A 35 -10.81 -3.74 -1.87
C ALA A 35 -10.21 -3.24 -0.55
N LEU A 36 -9.01 -2.63 -0.60
CA LEU A 36 -8.34 -2.08 0.57
C LEU A 36 -9.13 -0.91 1.17
N PHE A 37 -9.74 -0.05 0.35
CA PHE A 37 -10.54 1.08 0.84
C PHE A 37 -11.74 0.68 1.70
N ALA A 38 -12.28 -0.52 1.52
CA ALA A 38 -13.40 -1.00 2.35
C ALA A 38 -13.00 -1.29 3.81
N TYR A 39 -11.71 -1.52 4.07
CA TYR A 39 -11.18 -1.91 5.38
C TYR A 39 -10.07 -0.96 5.89
N ALA A 40 -9.74 0.08 5.12
CA ALA A 40 -8.66 1.00 5.45
C ALA A 40 -9.18 2.15 6.32
N ILE A 41 -8.54 2.38 7.47
CA ILE A 41 -8.70 3.62 8.25
C ILE A 41 -7.85 4.74 7.64
N SER A 42 -6.66 4.40 7.16
CA SER A 42 -5.72 5.38 6.60
C SER A 42 -4.84 4.74 5.53
N VAL A 43 -4.54 5.53 4.50
CA VAL A 43 -3.65 5.15 3.41
C VAL A 43 -2.60 6.23 3.25
N GLN A 44 -1.33 5.86 3.37
CA GLN A 44 -0.19 6.69 3.02
C GLN A 44 0.32 6.24 1.65
N ASP A 45 0.07 7.04 0.61
CA ASP A 45 0.49 6.77 -0.76
C ASP A 45 1.69 7.65 -1.14
N GLU A 46 2.85 7.02 -1.27
CA GLU A 46 4.10 7.66 -1.66
C GLU A 46 4.52 7.24 -3.08
N ARG A 47 3.59 6.73 -3.90
CA ARG A 47 3.91 6.28 -5.27
C ARG A 47 4.38 7.41 -6.16
N HIS A 48 4.02 8.65 -5.84
CA HIS A 48 4.50 9.85 -6.51
C HIS A 48 6.04 9.98 -6.50
N LEU A 49 6.73 9.33 -5.55
CA LEU A 49 8.20 9.29 -5.50
C LEU A 49 8.81 8.44 -6.63
N LEU A 50 8.03 7.56 -7.27
CA LEU A 50 8.50 6.75 -8.41
C LEU A 50 8.61 7.56 -9.70
N GLU A 51 7.83 8.63 -9.83
CA GLU A 51 7.80 9.48 -11.03
C GLU A 51 8.87 10.57 -10.98
N ALA A 52 9.45 10.84 -9.81
CA ALA A 52 10.46 11.88 -9.58
C ALA A 52 11.87 11.52 -10.08
N LYS A 53 11.99 10.77 -11.19
CA LYS A 53 13.28 10.34 -11.75
C LYS A 53 13.58 10.98 -13.11
#